data_AF-A0A6A7LLA2-F1
#
_entry.id   AF-A0A6A7LLA2-F1
#
_cell.length_a   1.000
_cell.length_b   1.000
_cell.length_c   1.000
_cell.angle_alpha   90.00
_cell.angle_beta   90.00
_cell.angle_gamma   90.00
#
_symmetry.space_group_name_H-M   'P 1'
#
loop_
_entity.id
_entity.type
_entity.pdbx_description
1 polymer ?
#
loop_
_entity_poly.entity_id
_entity_poly.type
_entity_poly.pdbx_seq_one_letter_code
_entity_poly.pdbx_strand_id
1 'polypeptide(L)' 'MKTRMLGKNGPQVSQIGLGYMGMSDLYGSKQTRDDKESLPTINLAVEEGINFFDIATALLIP' A
#
# COMPACT_ATOMS: atom_id res chain seq x y z
N MET A 1 3.76 16.12 -1.55
CA MET A 1 3.70 15.01 -2.54
C MET A 1 3.77 15.50 -3.98
N LYS A 2 4.49 14.79 -4.88
CA LYS A 2 4.38 14.97 -6.35
C LYS A 2 3.34 13.99 -6.90
N THR A 3 2.47 14.43 -7.81
CA THR A 3 1.38 13.61 -8.37
C THR A 3 1.50 13.39 -9.88
N ARG A 4 0.76 12.42 -10.41
CA ARG A 4 0.64 12.06 -11.84
C ARG A 4 -0.80 11.67 -12.16
N MET A 5 -1.22 11.84 -13.41
CA MET A 5 -2.51 11.33 -13.90
C MET A 5 -2.40 9.82 -14.16
N LEU A 6 -3.25 9.00 -13.55
CA LEU A 6 -3.27 7.56 -13.78
C LEU A 6 -4.09 7.23 -15.04
N GLY A 7 -3.42 7.13 -16.19
CA GLY A 7 -4.08 6.84 -17.46
C GLY A 7 -4.82 8.05 -18.06
N LYS A 8 -5.48 7.84 -19.21
CA LYS A 8 -6.23 8.90 -19.90
C LYS A 8 -7.51 9.21 -19.12
N ASN A 9 -7.62 10.44 -18.60
CA ASN A 9 -8.73 10.93 -17.78
C ASN A 9 -8.90 10.21 -16.42
N GLY A 10 -7.85 9.59 -15.89
CA GLY A 10 -7.92 8.98 -14.57
C GLY A 10 -7.66 9.96 -13.42
N PRO A 11 -7.61 9.47 -12.18
CA PRO A 11 -7.37 10.32 -11.02
C PRO A 11 -5.93 10.86 -11.00
N GLN A 12 -5.73 11.97 -10.28
CA GLN A 12 -4.39 12.37 -9.85
C GLN A 12 -3.95 11.56 -8.64
N VAL A 13 -2.88 10.80 -8.83
CA VAL A 13 -2.30 9.90 -7.83
C VAL A 13 -0.89 10.35 -7.45
N SER A 14 -0.44 10.04 -6.24
CA SER A 14 0.93 10.24 -5.81
C SER A 14 1.89 9.45 -6.70
N GLN A 15 3.02 10.05 -7.07
CA GLN A 15 4.03 9.40 -7.92
C GLN A 15 4.62 8.16 -7.24
N ILE A 16 4.61 8.14 -5.91
CA ILE A 16 4.97 6.99 -5.07
C ILE A 16 3.67 6.49 -4.43
N GLY A 17 3.44 5.18 -4.46
CA GLY A 17 2.35 4.52 -3.75
C GLY A 17 2.85 3.65 -2.60
N LEU A 18 1.94 3.26 -1.70
CA LEU A 18 2.21 2.33 -0.61
C LEU A 18 1.57 0.96 -0.93
N GLY A 19 2.40 -0.08 -1.00
CA GLY A 19 1.94 -1.46 -1.18
C GLY A 19 1.76 -2.19 0.14
N TYR A 20 0.68 -2.94 0.29
CA TYR A 20 0.31 -3.60 1.57
C TYR A 20 0.72 -5.07 1.65
N MET A 21 1.36 -5.63 0.62
CA MET A 21 1.66 -7.07 0.57
C MET A 21 2.50 -7.56 1.76
N GLY A 22 3.51 -6.80 2.20
CA GLY A 22 4.32 -7.14 3.38
C GLY A 22 3.58 -6.98 4.72
N MET A 23 2.43 -6.32 4.71
CA MET A 23 1.53 -6.21 5.87
C MET A 23 0.45 -7.31 5.84
N SER A 24 0.45 -8.21 4.84
CA SER A 24 -0.53 -9.30 4.66
C SER A 24 -0.01 -10.65 5.14
N ASP A 25 -0.91 -11.59 5.42
CA ASP A 25 -0.56 -12.95 5.89
C ASP A 25 0.22 -13.80 4.86
N LEU A 26 0.37 -13.30 3.63
CA LEU A 26 0.97 -14.02 2.50
C LEU A 26 2.48 -13.83 2.39
N TYR A 27 3.01 -12.74 2.96
CA TYR A 27 4.43 -12.42 2.91
C TYR A 27 4.95 -12.16 4.31
N GLY A 28 5.83 -13.04 4.78
CA GLY A 28 6.40 -12.99 6.12
C GLY A 28 5.77 -13.98 7.10
N SER A 29 6.34 -14.10 8.29
CA SER A 29 5.78 -14.87 9.39
C SER A 29 4.81 -14.01 10.22
N LYS A 30 4.02 -14.63 11.10
CA LYS A 30 3.23 -13.90 12.11
C LYS A 30 4.08 -12.95 12.97
N GLN A 31 5.38 -13.20 13.07
CA GLN A 31 6.31 -12.36 13.84
C GLN A 31 6.82 -11.16 13.04
N THR A 32 6.86 -11.26 11.70
CA THR A 32 7.23 -10.13 10.83
C THR A 32 6.02 -9.27 10.44
N ARG A 33 4.80 -9.76 10.75
CA ARG A 33 3.55 -9.03 10.53
C ARG A 33 3.09 -8.42 11.84
N ASP A 34 3.38 -7.13 12.02
CA ASP A 34 2.97 -6.39 13.20
C ASP A 34 1.94 -5.31 12.83
N ASP A 35 0.70 -5.48 13.28
CA ASP A 35 -0.35 -4.48 13.11
C ASP A 35 0.02 -3.17 13.83
N LYS A 36 0.83 -3.24 14.90
CA LYS A 36 1.32 -2.06 15.63
C LYS A 36 2.27 -1.21 14.80
N GLU A 37 2.96 -1.77 13.82
CA GLU A 37 3.83 -1.03 12.90
C GLU A 37 3.11 -0.68 11.59
N SER A 38 2.19 -1.54 11.15
CA SER A 38 1.43 -1.35 9.91
C SER A 38 0.56 -0.10 9.96
N LEU A 39 -0.19 0.11 11.06
CA LEU A 39 -1.07 1.28 11.22
C LEU A 39 -0.31 2.62 11.20
N PRO A 40 0.75 2.82 12.01
CA PRO A 40 1.58 4.03 11.92
C PRO A 40 2.19 4.25 10.53
N THR A 41 2.60 3.18 9.84
CA THR A 41 3.15 3.29 8.48
C THR A 41 2.11 3.82 7.50
N ILE A 42 0.87 3.33 7.57
CA ILE A 42 -0.23 3.80 6.72
C ILE A 42 -0.56 5.26 7.05
N ASN A 43 -0.65 5.62 8.34
CA ASN A 43 -0.93 6.99 8.77
C ASN A 43 0.14 7.96 8.26
N LEU A 44 1.42 7.62 8.42
CA LEU A 44 2.53 8.42 7.92
C LEU A 44 2.44 8.60 6.39
N ALA A 45 2.11 7.55 5.65
CA ALA A 45 1.93 7.66 4.20
C ALA A 45 0.83 8.66 3.84
N VAL A 46 -0.31 8.63 4.54
CA VAL A 46 -1.40 9.59 4.36
C VAL A 46 -0.97 11.01 4.71
N GLU A 47 -0.26 11.19 5.83
CA GLU A 47 0.28 12.49 6.27
C GLU A 47 1.28 13.09 5.27
N GLU A 48 2.10 12.25 4.63
CA GLU A 48 3.03 12.65 3.56
C GLU A 48 2.33 12.92 2.20
N GLY A 49 1.01 12.72 2.15
CA GLY A 49 0.16 12.97 0.99
C GLY A 49 0.19 11.85 -0.05
N ILE A 50 0.57 10.63 0.33
CA ILE A 50 0.37 9.43 -0.51
C ILE A 50 -1.13 9.17 -0.60
N ASN A 51 -1.63 9.04 -1.82
CA ASN A 51 -3.04 8.72 -2.09
C ASN A 51 -3.20 7.53 -3.05
N PHE A 52 -2.09 6.87 -3.40
CA PHE A 52 -2.08 5.67 -4.22
C PHE A 52 -1.67 4.46 -3.38
N PHE A 53 -2.59 3.52 -3.21
CA PHE A 53 -2.40 2.34 -2.37
C PHE A 53 -2.62 1.08 -3.21
N ASP A 54 -1.70 0.13 -3.08
CA ASP A 54 -1.74 -1.13 -3.81
C ASP A 54 -1.97 -2.30 -2.84
N ILE A 55 -2.94 -3.15 -3.18
CA ILE A 55 -3.27 -4.37 -2.46
C ILE A 55 -3.60 -5.46 -3.47
N ALA A 56 -3.13 -6.68 -3.19
CA ALA A 56 -3.48 -7.85 -3.96
C ALA A 56 -3.86 -9.00 -3.02
N THR A 57 -4.79 -9.84 -3.47
CA THR A 57 -5.07 -11.13 -2.84
C THR A 57 -4.25 -12.20 -3.56
N ALA A 58 -3.59 -13.10 -2.84
CA ALA A 58 -3.03 -14.29 -3.49
C ALA A 58 -4.16 -15.23 -3.90
N LEU A 59 -4.29 -15.45 -5.21
CA LEU A 59 -5.01 -16.59 -5.74
C LEU A 59 -4.12 -17.83 -5.56
N LEU A 60 -4.38 -18.61 -4.51
CA LEU A 60 -3.89 -19.98 -4.44
C LEU A 60 -4.73 -20.81 -5.41
N ILE A 61 -4.24 -20.96 -6.64
CA ILE A 61 -4.79 -21.92 -7.59
C ILE A 61 -4.41 -23.31 -7.05
N PRO A 62 -5.37 -24.24 -6.85
CA PRO A 62 -5.11 -25.57 -6.28
C PRO A 62 -4.16 -26.41 -7.13
#